data_AF-Q4THS3-F1
#
_entry.id   AF-Q4THS3-F1
#
_cell.length_a   1.000
_cell.length_b   1.000
_cell.length_c   1.000
_cell.angle_alpha   90.00
_cell.angle_beta   90.00
_cell.angle_gamma   90.00
#
_symmetry.space_group_name_H-M   'P 1'
#
loop_
_entity.id
_entity.type
_entity.pdbx_description
1 polymer ?
#
loop_
_entity_poly.entity_id
_entity_poly.type
_entity_poly.pdbx_seq_one_letter_code
_entity_poly.pdbx_strand_id
1 'polypeptide(L)' 'ATWTRTTAPPAGQQIVHVRGDSQTELEALFSAVMNPSKAARQPSSLPMRMRKLPDSFFRQPDSRGHSRK' A
#
# COMPACT_ATOMS: atom_id res chain seq x y z
N ALA A 1 20.86 -28.67 10.02
CA ALA A 1 20.29 -27.34 9.69
C ALA A 1 19.86 -27.38 8.23
N THR A 2 18.56 -27.35 7.96
CA THR A 2 18.02 -27.50 6.60
C THR A 2 16.91 -26.46 6.43
N TRP A 3 17.20 -25.43 5.64
CA TRP A 3 16.22 -24.40 5.27
C TRP A 3 15.19 -25.04 4.34
N THR A 4 13.90 -25.02 4.70
CA THR A 4 12.83 -25.50 3.84
C THR A 4 12.62 -24.50 2.70
N ARG A 5 13.05 -24.90 1.50
CA ARG A 5 12.71 -24.25 0.24
C ARG A 5 11.20 -24.37 0.04
N THR A 6 10.45 -23.28 0.19
CA THR A 6 9.01 -23.25 -0.07
C THR A 6 8.77 -23.70 -1.51
N THR A 7 8.11 -24.86 -1.67
CA THR A 7 7.62 -25.31 -2.97
C THR A 7 6.61 -24.27 -3.46
N ALA A 8 6.71 -23.84 -4.71
CA ALA A 8 5.71 -22.93 -5.27
C ALA A 8 4.33 -23.60 -5.20
N PRO A 9 3.27 -22.87 -4.79
CA PRO A 9 1.94 -23.45 -4.68
C PRO A 9 1.47 -23.98 -6.05
N PRO A 10 0.75 -25.11 -6.09
CA PRO A 10 0.17 -25.64 -7.33
C PRO A 10 -0.72 -24.58 -8.00
N ALA A 11 -0.76 -24.62 -9.34
CA ALA A 11 -1.53 -23.67 -10.15
C ALA A 11 -3.00 -23.61 -9.68
N GLY A 12 -3.46 -22.42 -9.29
CA GLY A 12 -4.81 -22.18 -8.77
C GLY A 12 -4.91 -22.03 -7.24
N GLN A 13 -3.84 -22.20 -6.47
CA GLN A 13 -3.84 -21.88 -5.03
C GLN A 13 -3.42 -20.43 -4.76
N GLN A 14 -4.32 -19.67 -4.14
CA GLN A 14 -4.03 -18.34 -3.60
C GLN A 14 -3.66 -18.47 -2.12
N ILE A 15 -2.42 -18.11 -1.79
CA ILE A 15 -1.97 -18.01 -0.39
C ILE A 15 -1.94 -16.53 -0.02
N VAL A 16 -2.63 -16.15 1.05
CA VAL A 16 -2.67 -14.78 1.57
C VAL A 16 -2.07 -14.75 2.98
N HIS A 17 -0.98 -14.00 3.15
CA HIS A 17 -0.38 -13.79 4.46
C HIS A 17 -0.96 -12.52 5.08
N VAL A 18 -1.80 -12.69 6.10
CA VAL A 18 -2.37 -11.57 6.87
C VAL A 18 -1.55 -11.38 8.13
N ARG A 19 -1.10 -10.15 8.37
CA ARG A 19 -0.38 -9.77 9.59
C ARG A 19 -1.33 -9.75 10.78
N GLY A 20 -0.86 -10.19 11.95
CA GLY A 20 -1.69 -10.36 13.16
C GLY A 20 -2.32 -9.08 13.71
N ASP A 21 -1.73 -7.92 13.44
CA ASP A 21 -2.19 -6.58 13.85
C ASP A 21 -2.86 -5.79 12.71
N SER A 22 -3.21 -6.45 11.60
CA SER A 22 -3.79 -5.81 10.41
C SER A 22 -5.03 -4.96 10.67
N GLN A 23 -5.92 -5.40 11.58
CA GLN A 23 -7.10 -4.63 11.98
C GLN A 23 -6.71 -3.29 12.62
N THR A 24 -5.81 -3.35 13.62
CA THR A 24 -5.32 -2.15 14.32
C THR A 24 -4.52 -1.24 13.40
N GLU A 25 -3.74 -1.81 12.48
CA GLU A 25 -2.94 -1.06 11.50
C GLU A 25 -3.84 -0.31 10.50
N LEU A 26 -4.96 -0.92 10.08
CA LEU A 26 -5.95 -0.28 9.21
C LEU A 26 -6.64 0.90 9.91
N GLU A 27 -7.04 0.74 11.17
CA GLU A 27 -7.62 1.84 11.97
C GLU A 27 -6.62 2.98 12.23
N ALA A 28 -5.34 2.64 12.44
CA ALA A 28 -4.27 3.62 12.63
C ALA A 28 -4.05 4.49 11.38
N LEU A 29 -4.22 3.92 10.17
CA LEU A 29 -4.11 4.66 8.90
C LEU A 29 -5.12 5.82 8.82
N PHE A 30 -6.38 5.58 9.20
CA PHE A 30 -7.41 6.61 9.19
C PHE A 30 -7.22 7.61 10.34
N SER A 31 -6.90 7.11 11.53
CA SER A 31 -6.67 7.95 12.71
C SER A 31 -5.51 8.92 12.52
N ALA A 32 -4.51 8.57 11.70
CA ALA A 32 -3.40 9.46 11.37
C ALA A 32 -3.82 10.77 10.70
N VAL A 33 -4.89 10.72 9.89
CA VAL A 33 -5.43 11.89 9.17
C VAL A 33 -6.52 12.58 9.99
N MET A 34 -7.39 11.80 10.65
CA MET A 34 -8.54 12.34 11.38
C MET A 34 -8.17 12.91 12.76
N ASN A 35 -7.15 12.33 13.42
CA ASN A 35 -6.72 12.67 14.77
C ASN A 35 -5.19 12.88 14.81
N PRO A 36 -4.66 13.87 14.06
CA PRO A 36 -3.21 14.01 13.83
C PRO A 36 -2.40 14.22 15.11
N SER A 37 -3.00 14.81 16.16
CA SER A 37 -2.35 15.01 17.47
C SER A 37 -2.17 13.72 18.28
N LYS A 38 -2.94 12.66 17.98
CA LYS A 38 -2.87 11.34 18.65
C LYS A 38 -2.09 10.30 17.84
N ALA A 39 -1.69 10.65 16.61
CA ALA A 39 -1.08 9.76 15.63
C ALA A 39 0.40 9.44 15.87
N ALA A 40 0.86 9.41 17.12
CA ALA A 40 2.27 9.29 17.52
C ALA A 40 3.00 8.04 17.00
N ARG A 41 2.27 7.06 16.42
CA ARG A 41 2.83 5.81 15.87
C ARG A 41 3.08 5.83 14.36
N GLN A 42 2.62 6.83 13.62
CA GLN A 42 2.83 6.86 12.18
C GLN A 42 4.19 7.49 11.85
N PRO A 43 5.05 6.82 11.06
CA PRO A 43 6.31 7.39 10.64
C PRO A 43 6.05 8.67 9.84
N SER A 44 6.65 9.78 10.24
CA SER A 44 6.57 11.02 9.47
C SER A 44 7.18 10.81 8.09
N SER A 45 6.35 10.84 7.05
CA SER A 45 6.80 10.72 5.67
C SER A 45 6.56 12.04 4.92
N LEU A 46 7.46 12.36 3.99
CA LEU A 46 7.31 13.54 3.15
C LEU A 46 6.10 13.32 2.21
N PRO A 47 5.10 14.21 2.19
CA PRO A 47 3.96 14.09 1.28
C PRO A 47 4.43 13.93 -0.16
N MET A 48 3.77 13.05 -0.92
CA MET A 48 4.21 12.71 -2.29
C MET A 48 4.41 13.95 -3.16
N ARG A 49 3.53 14.96 -3.07
CA ARG A 49 3.61 16.22 -3.83
C ARG A 49 4.87 17.06 -3.56
N MET A 50 5.53 16.87 -2.42
CA MET A 50 6.77 17.58 -2.06
C MET A 50 8.03 16.81 -2.49
N ARG A 51 7.87 15.59 -3.01
CA ARG A 51 8.97 14.78 -3.54
C ARG A 51 9.28 15.21 -4.98
N LYS A 52 10.48 14.91 -5.44
CA LYS A 52 10.89 15.12 -6.84
C LYS A 52 10.25 14.06 -7.75
N LEU A 53 8.95 14.19 -8.00
CA LEU A 53 8.18 13.32 -8.89
C LEU A 53 7.72 14.08 -10.14
N PRO A 54 7.60 13.42 -11.30
CA PRO A 54 7.04 14.05 -12.50
C PRO A 54 5.61 14.56 -12.27
N ASP A 55 5.22 15.66 -12.94
CA ASP A 55 3.87 16.23 -12.87
C ASP A 55 2.76 15.22 -13.19
N SER A 56 3.04 14.27 -14.09
CA SER A 56 2.12 13.20 -14.48
C SER A 56 1.78 12.24 -13.34
N PHE A 57 2.59 12.16 -12.29
CA PHE A 57 2.28 11.34 -11.11
C PHE A 57 1.04 11.84 -10.37
N PHE A 58 0.73 13.13 -10.49
CA PHE A 58 -0.40 13.78 -9.82
C PHE A 58 -1.53 14.17 -10.77
N ARG A 59 -1.34 14.05 -12.09
CA ARG A 59 -2.34 14.35 -13.11
C ARG A 59 -2.85 13.04 -13.69
N GLN A 60 -4.15 12.79 -13.56
CA GLN A 60 -4.78 11.64 -14.20
C GLN A 60 -4.64 11.77 -15.72
N PRO A 61 -4.39 10.66 -16.44
CA PRO A 61 -4.37 10.67 -17.90
C PRO A 61 -5.76 11.00 -18.43
N ASP A 62 -5.81 11.62 -19.61
CA ASP A 62 -7.07 11.88 -20.29
C ASP A 62 -7.81 10.57 -20.59
N SER A 63 -9.12 10.54 -20.31
CA SER A 63 -9.98 9.37 -20.52
C SER A 63 -10.09 8.92 -22.00
N ARG A 64 -9.55 9.70 -22.94
CA ARG A 64 -9.68 9.49 -24.40
C ARG A 64 -8.78 8.38 -24.98
N GLY A 65 -8.04 7.64 -24.15
CA GLY A 65 -7.13 6.59 -24.62
C GLY A 65 -7.60 5.14 -24.45
N HIS A 66 -8.65 4.87 -23.67
CA HIS A 66 -9.11 3.50 -23.40
C HIS A 66 -10.33 3.11 -24.25
N SER A 67 -10.27 3.37 -25.55
CA SER A 67 -11.13 2.62 -26.47
C SER A 67 -10.60 1.18 -26.45
N ARG A 68 -11.23 0.32 -25.67
CA ARG A 68 -10.99 -1.14 -25.71
C ARG A 68 -11.01 -1.56 -27.18
N LYS A 69 -9.84 -1.93 -27.70
CA LYS A 69 -9.71 -2.76 -28.90
C LYS A 69 -9.64 -4.20 -28.42
#